data_AF-A0A925QLR5-F1
#
_entry.id   AF-A0A925QLR5-F1
#
_cell.length_a   1.000
_cell.length_b   1.000
_cell.length_c   1.000
_cell.angle_alpha   90.00
_cell.angle_beta   90.00
_cell.angle_gamma   90.00
#
_symmetry.space_group_name_H-M   'P 1'
#
loop_
_entity.id
_entity.type
_entity.pdbx_description
1 polymer ?
#
loop_
_entity_poly.entity_id
_entity_poly.type
_entity_poly.pdbx_seq_one_letter_code
_entity_poly.pdbx_strand_id
1 'polypeptide(L)'
;MAGWTTLDELLSREIEQSLEEGKPAAQVQTLREAFERGPRDNAAMTQLQTQLVALPVRPDFPFDEPNGLAEIQALRRNPVNFTPPAIDERLADQLHGAWLGRCGGCALGKPVELIGLCPPAAVRQKTWRDIKRYLTAISPDEWPIKDFIPLHSPAAGEMTRLVAPDSTRERINHMESDDDIRYTVLGQLVMAEKGATFTTEDVADKWFQNLPYRAVCTAETQAYRNLIVRYDTHESTQWSVGSADGGGIDWDWVASHLNPYREWIGAQIRVDSYAYAAPGNPALAADFAWRDARLSHVKNGIYGAMACAAMIAAAFATSDVKKVVAAGLGEIPATSRIHAEMLEVVALCERFDNDWQHHEAVFDGICELLGHYSAIHTNNNLGVIIASLLLSGGDYH
;
A
#
# COMPACT_ATOMS: atom_id res chain seq x y z
N MET A 1 22.12 -12.08 -3.87
CA MET A 1 21.98 -10.68 -3.42
C MET A 1 20.76 -10.59 -2.52
N ALA A 2 20.79 -9.82 -1.43
CA ALA A 2 19.68 -9.72 -0.48
C ALA A 2 18.53 -8.84 -0.99
N GLY A 3 18.87 -7.72 -1.64
CA GLY A 3 17.91 -6.81 -2.26
C GLY A 3 17.86 -5.47 -1.52
N TRP A 4 16.69 -5.13 -0.96
CA TRP A 4 16.43 -3.87 -0.25
C TRP A 4 17.34 -3.63 0.97
N THR A 5 17.52 -4.68 1.78
CA THR A 5 18.33 -4.63 3.00
C THR A 5 19.11 -5.95 3.17
N THR A 6 19.73 -6.16 4.32
CA THR A 6 20.46 -7.39 4.68
C THR A 6 19.53 -8.60 4.77
N LEU A 7 20.06 -9.81 4.56
CA LEU A 7 19.27 -11.04 4.73
C LEU A 7 18.79 -11.21 6.18
N ASP A 8 19.56 -10.72 7.16
CA ASP A 8 19.17 -10.81 8.58
C ASP A 8 17.90 -10.00 8.86
N GLU A 9 17.83 -8.77 8.35
CA GLU A 9 16.63 -7.94 8.48
C GLU A 9 15.45 -8.54 7.71
N LEU A 10 15.67 -9.07 6.50
CA LEU A 10 14.60 -9.72 5.73
C LEU A 10 14.02 -10.93 6.46
N LEU A 11 14.88 -11.79 7.03
CA LEU A 11 14.43 -12.95 7.80
C LEU A 11 13.72 -12.56 9.09
N SER A 12 14.22 -11.57 9.82
CA SER A 12 13.55 -11.07 11.03
C SER A 12 12.11 -10.65 10.72
N ARG A 13 11.91 -9.94 9.60
CA ARG A 13 10.58 -9.50 9.15
C ARG A 13 9.74 -10.63 8.58
N GLU A 14 10.34 -11.61 7.90
CA GLU A 14 9.62 -12.79 7.41
C GLU A 14 9.00 -13.59 8.56
N ILE A 15 9.66 -13.62 9.72
CA ILE A 15 9.11 -14.28 10.91
C ILE A 15 7.87 -13.53 11.42
N GLU A 16 7.88 -12.20 11.43
CA GLU A 16 6.72 -11.37 11.80
C GLU A 16 5.57 -11.56 10.79
N GLN A 17 5.85 -11.38 9.50
CA GLN A 17 4.92 -11.60 8.39
C GLN A 17 4.29 -13.00 8.44
N SER A 18 5.10 -14.01 8.81
CA SER A 18 4.61 -15.39 8.93
C SER A 18 3.56 -15.56 10.02
N LEU A 19 3.69 -14.86 11.15
CA LEU A 19 2.71 -14.91 12.24
C LEU A 19 1.41 -14.20 11.83
N GLU A 20 1.54 -13.06 11.17
CA GLU A 20 0.42 -12.27 10.64
C GLU A 20 -0.41 -13.09 9.64
N GLU A 21 0.26 -13.81 8.72
CA GLU A 21 -0.35 -14.69 7.70
C GLU A 21 -0.99 -15.97 8.25
N GLY A 22 -1.00 -16.15 9.57
CA GLY A 22 -1.67 -17.28 10.17
C GLY A 22 -0.82 -18.56 10.30
N LYS A 23 0.51 -18.51 10.13
CA LYS A 23 1.33 -19.72 10.25
C LYS A 23 1.42 -20.22 11.71
N PRO A 24 1.66 -21.52 11.96
CA PRO A 24 1.72 -22.09 13.30
C PRO A 24 2.83 -21.47 14.16
N ALA A 25 2.47 -20.78 15.24
CA ALA A 25 3.41 -20.05 16.10
C ALA A 25 4.56 -20.92 16.63
N ALA A 26 4.30 -22.18 16.99
CA ALA A 26 5.34 -23.10 17.48
C ALA A 26 6.39 -23.43 16.40
N GLN A 27 5.96 -23.60 15.14
CA GLN A 27 6.87 -23.90 14.02
C GLN A 27 7.65 -22.64 13.63
N VAL A 28 6.99 -21.49 13.58
CA VAL A 28 7.65 -20.19 13.35
C VAL A 28 8.69 -19.91 14.44
N GLN A 29 8.38 -20.19 15.70
CA GLN A 29 9.31 -20.04 16.82
C GLN A 29 10.52 -20.97 16.70
N THR A 30 10.31 -22.21 16.24
CA THR A 30 11.41 -23.15 15.97
C THR A 30 12.37 -22.59 14.91
N LEU A 31 11.82 -22.03 13.83
CA LEU A 31 12.63 -21.40 12.77
C LEU A 31 13.29 -20.10 13.23
N ARG A 32 12.65 -19.33 14.12
CA ARG A 32 13.26 -18.16 14.78
C ARG A 32 14.50 -18.58 15.58
N GLU A 33 14.40 -19.62 16.39
CA GLU A 33 15.56 -20.10 17.17
C GLU A 33 16.69 -20.61 16.27
N ALA A 34 16.34 -21.29 15.18
CA ALA A 34 17.31 -21.71 14.16
C ALA A 34 17.98 -20.50 13.49
N PHE A 35 17.23 -19.45 13.19
CA PHE A 35 17.75 -18.18 12.69
C PHE A 35 18.66 -17.49 13.70
N GLU A 36 18.32 -17.46 15.00
CA GLU A 36 19.12 -16.80 16.04
C GLU A 36 20.45 -17.53 16.31
N ARG A 37 20.45 -18.86 16.31
CA ARG A 37 21.62 -19.70 16.65
C ARG A 37 22.42 -20.18 15.42
N GLY A 38 21.85 -20.07 14.23
CA GLY A 38 22.39 -20.61 12.99
C GLY A 38 23.52 -19.78 12.37
N PRO A 39 24.18 -20.34 11.33
CA PRO A 39 25.19 -19.60 10.58
C PRO A 39 24.55 -18.46 9.77
N ARG A 40 25.33 -17.38 9.56
CA ARG A 40 24.93 -16.15 8.85
C ARG A 40 25.31 -16.18 7.36
N ASP A 41 25.50 -17.35 6.78
CA ASP A 41 25.79 -17.47 5.36
C ASP A 41 24.50 -17.45 4.51
N ASN A 42 24.61 -16.96 3.28
CA ASN A 42 23.46 -16.74 2.40
C ASN A 42 22.66 -18.02 2.13
N ALA A 43 23.30 -19.19 2.07
CA ALA A 43 22.63 -20.43 1.72
C ALA A 43 21.72 -20.89 2.86
N ALA A 44 22.24 -20.90 4.09
CA ALA A 44 21.46 -21.23 5.28
C ALA A 44 20.29 -20.27 5.49
N MET A 45 20.52 -18.96 5.31
CA MET A 45 19.48 -17.94 5.48
C MET A 45 18.37 -18.04 4.42
N THR A 46 18.74 -18.30 3.16
CA THR A 46 17.75 -18.50 2.08
C THR A 46 16.94 -19.77 2.31
N GLN A 47 17.56 -20.83 2.84
CA GLN A 47 16.85 -22.06 3.22
C GLN A 47 15.84 -21.81 4.34
N LEU A 48 16.20 -21.06 5.38
CA LEU A 48 15.29 -20.68 6.46
C LEU A 48 14.10 -19.87 5.93
N GLN A 49 14.34 -18.93 5.01
CA GLN A 49 13.24 -18.18 4.38
C GLN A 49 12.31 -19.11 3.60
N THR A 50 12.87 -20.05 2.83
CA THR A 50 12.08 -21.02 2.07
C THR A 50 11.22 -21.88 3.00
N GLN A 51 11.77 -22.30 4.14
CA GLN A 51 11.03 -23.03 5.16
C GLN A 51 9.91 -22.20 5.79
N LEU A 52 10.16 -20.92 6.12
CA LEU A 52 9.16 -20.01 6.65
C LEU A 52 7.99 -19.82 5.66
N VAL A 53 8.29 -19.56 4.39
CA VAL A 53 7.26 -19.38 3.35
C VAL A 53 6.46 -20.65 3.10
N ALA A 54 7.10 -21.82 3.14
CA ALA A 54 6.45 -23.11 2.92
C ALA A 54 5.59 -23.60 4.10
N LEU A 55 5.64 -22.95 5.27
CA LEU A 55 4.76 -23.32 6.38
C LEU A 55 3.29 -23.17 5.97
N PRO A 56 2.43 -24.17 6.27
CA PRO A 56 1.01 -24.06 5.97
C PRO A 56 0.36 -23.00 6.86
N VAL A 57 -0.74 -22.43 6.39
CA VAL A 57 -1.64 -21.63 7.25
C VAL A 57 -2.30 -22.57 8.27
N ARG A 58 -2.46 -22.12 9.52
CA ARG A 58 -3.10 -22.94 10.57
C ARG A 58 -4.57 -23.25 10.21
N PRO A 59 -5.08 -24.46 10.48
CA PRO A 59 -6.45 -24.84 10.10
C PRO A 59 -7.55 -23.99 10.77
N ASP A 60 -7.25 -23.36 11.89
CA ASP A 60 -8.13 -22.48 12.66
C ASP A 60 -7.91 -20.98 12.34
N PHE A 61 -7.18 -20.66 11.27
CA PHE A 61 -7.09 -19.29 10.78
C PHE A 61 -8.46 -18.87 10.23
N PRO A 62 -9.07 -17.79 10.72
CA PRO A 62 -10.47 -17.50 10.43
C PRO A 62 -10.69 -16.83 9.07
N PHE A 63 -9.64 -16.60 8.30
CA PHE A 63 -9.68 -15.82 7.07
C PHE A 63 -9.31 -16.66 5.84
N ASP A 64 -10.01 -16.39 4.74
CA ASP A 64 -9.73 -16.94 3.41
C ASP A 64 -9.24 -15.79 2.51
N GLU A 65 -7.96 -15.86 2.14
CA GLU A 65 -7.20 -14.78 1.51
C GLU A 65 -6.46 -15.29 0.26
N PRO A 66 -7.17 -15.52 -0.86
CA PRO A 66 -6.56 -15.98 -2.10
C PRO A 66 -5.88 -14.84 -2.87
N ASN A 67 -4.85 -15.17 -3.66
CA ASN A 67 -4.17 -14.19 -4.52
C ASN A 67 -4.83 -14.07 -5.91
N GLY A 68 -5.49 -15.11 -6.41
CA GLY A 68 -6.03 -15.13 -7.76
C GLY A 68 -7.27 -14.24 -7.93
N LEU A 69 -7.34 -13.49 -9.03
CA LEU A 69 -8.45 -12.55 -9.28
C LEU A 69 -9.82 -13.24 -9.24
N ALA A 70 -9.95 -14.42 -9.85
CA ALA A 70 -11.21 -15.16 -9.89
C ALA A 70 -11.66 -15.64 -8.50
N GLU A 71 -10.71 -16.07 -7.68
CA GLU A 71 -10.96 -16.51 -6.29
C GLU A 71 -11.37 -15.31 -5.43
N ILE A 72 -10.66 -14.18 -5.58
CA ILE A 72 -11.01 -12.91 -4.94
C ILE A 72 -12.44 -12.50 -5.33
N GLN A 73 -12.76 -12.49 -6.63
CA GLN A 73 -14.09 -12.15 -7.15
C GLN A 73 -15.20 -13.04 -6.58
N ALA A 74 -14.93 -14.34 -6.38
CA ALA A 74 -15.88 -15.27 -5.80
C ALA A 74 -16.16 -15.01 -4.31
N LEU A 75 -15.23 -14.38 -3.58
CA LEU A 75 -15.33 -14.07 -2.16
C LEU A 75 -15.78 -12.63 -1.86
N ARG A 76 -15.92 -11.78 -2.89
CA ARG A 76 -16.50 -10.43 -2.75
C ARG A 76 -17.94 -10.48 -2.28
N ARG A 77 -18.39 -9.44 -1.58
CA ARG A 77 -19.79 -9.27 -1.19
C ARG A 77 -20.23 -7.83 -1.44
N ASN A 78 -21.47 -7.69 -1.90
CA ASN A 78 -22.14 -6.39 -2.10
C ASN A 78 -21.36 -5.39 -2.97
N PRO A 79 -20.90 -5.75 -4.19
CA PRO A 79 -20.25 -4.79 -5.07
C PRO A 79 -21.18 -3.61 -5.39
N VAL A 80 -20.64 -2.41 -5.33
CA VAL A 80 -21.39 -1.17 -5.58
C VAL A 80 -21.19 -0.76 -7.02
N ASN A 81 -22.28 -0.78 -7.79
CA ASN A 81 -22.26 -0.38 -9.20
C ASN A 81 -22.69 1.07 -9.36
N PHE A 82 -22.00 1.78 -10.24
CA PHE A 82 -22.35 3.14 -10.66
C PHE A 82 -22.61 3.17 -12.15
N THR A 83 -23.26 4.25 -12.61
CA THR A 83 -23.26 4.58 -14.03
C THR A 83 -21.98 5.35 -14.32
N PRO A 84 -21.12 4.88 -15.25
CA PRO A 84 -19.93 5.63 -15.65
C PRO A 84 -20.32 7.05 -16.12
N PRO A 85 -19.56 8.09 -15.74
CA PRO A 85 -19.82 9.46 -16.18
C PRO A 85 -19.64 9.59 -17.69
N ALA A 86 -20.26 10.61 -18.28
CA ALA A 86 -20.02 10.96 -19.67
C ALA A 86 -18.57 11.44 -19.86
N ILE A 87 -18.01 11.20 -21.04
CA ILE A 87 -16.69 11.73 -21.41
C ILE A 87 -16.90 13.15 -21.91
N ASP A 88 -16.85 14.10 -20.97
CA ASP A 88 -17.07 15.52 -21.19
C ASP A 88 -16.07 16.38 -20.40
N GLU A 89 -16.21 17.71 -20.49
CA GLU A 89 -15.35 18.67 -19.80
C GLU A 89 -15.40 18.52 -18.27
N ARG A 90 -16.53 18.06 -17.71
CA ARG A 90 -16.66 17.83 -16.27
C ARG A 90 -15.79 16.66 -15.84
N LEU A 91 -15.83 15.55 -16.56
CA LEU A 91 -14.95 14.42 -16.26
C LEU A 91 -13.47 14.80 -16.42
N ALA A 92 -13.14 15.59 -17.45
CA ALA A 92 -11.78 16.09 -17.65
C ALA A 92 -11.30 16.96 -16.47
N ASP A 93 -12.15 17.85 -15.95
CA ASP A 93 -11.86 18.66 -14.77
C ASP A 93 -11.68 17.79 -13.51
N GLN A 94 -12.53 16.79 -13.30
CA GLN A 94 -12.40 15.85 -12.18
C GLN A 94 -11.11 15.02 -12.25
N LEU A 95 -10.74 14.52 -13.44
CA LEU A 95 -9.49 13.78 -13.65
C LEU A 95 -8.27 14.67 -13.38
N HIS A 96 -8.31 15.93 -13.81
CA HIS A 96 -7.27 16.89 -13.50
C HIS A 96 -7.19 17.17 -12.00
N GLY A 97 -8.34 17.33 -11.33
CA GLY A 97 -8.44 17.45 -9.87
C GLY A 97 -7.88 16.23 -9.13
N ALA A 98 -8.13 15.02 -9.61
CA ALA A 98 -7.59 13.79 -9.03
C ALA A 98 -6.05 13.75 -9.12
N TRP A 99 -5.48 14.12 -10.28
CA TRP A 99 -4.02 14.23 -10.46
C TRP A 99 -3.40 15.30 -9.55
N LEU A 100 -4.03 16.48 -9.45
CA LEU A 100 -3.57 17.54 -8.55
C LEU A 100 -3.73 17.14 -7.08
N GLY A 101 -4.79 16.42 -6.72
CA GLY A 101 -5.03 15.90 -5.38
C GLY A 101 -3.97 14.89 -4.96
N ARG A 102 -3.58 13.98 -5.88
CA ARG A 102 -2.45 13.06 -5.67
C ARG A 102 -1.15 13.83 -5.44
N CYS A 103 -0.83 14.81 -6.29
CA CYS A 103 0.34 15.68 -6.09
C CYS A 103 0.29 16.41 -4.74
N GLY A 104 -0.83 17.04 -4.41
CA GLY A 104 -1.00 17.82 -3.18
C GLY A 104 -0.88 16.95 -1.92
N GLY A 105 -1.50 15.76 -1.92
CA GLY A 105 -1.43 14.82 -0.81
C GLY A 105 0.00 14.29 -0.57
N CYS A 106 0.71 13.91 -1.64
CA CYS A 106 2.10 13.47 -1.53
C CYS A 106 2.99 14.61 -1.03
N ALA A 107 2.90 15.81 -1.60
CA ALA A 107 3.67 16.98 -1.13
C ALA A 107 3.41 17.31 0.34
N LEU A 108 2.15 17.21 0.79
CA LEU A 108 1.78 17.49 2.18
C LEU A 108 2.34 16.46 3.17
N GLY A 109 2.29 15.18 2.80
CA GLY A 109 2.72 14.08 3.67
C GLY A 109 4.23 13.85 3.71
N LYS A 110 4.94 14.16 2.61
CA LYS A 110 6.36 13.84 2.44
C LYS A 110 7.26 14.38 3.56
N PRO A 111 7.15 15.65 4.00
CA PRO A 111 8.05 16.17 5.02
C PRO A 111 8.03 15.38 6.34
N VAL A 112 6.88 14.76 6.65
CA VAL A 112 6.62 14.04 7.90
C VAL A 112 6.62 12.52 7.74
N GLU A 113 7.02 11.99 6.57
CA GLU A 113 6.99 10.56 6.23
C GLU A 113 7.68 9.68 7.28
N LEU A 114 8.82 10.11 7.83
CA LEU A 114 9.60 9.35 8.82
C LEU A 114 9.04 9.41 10.26
N ILE A 115 7.99 10.19 10.50
CA ILE A 115 7.35 10.31 11.82
C ILE A 115 6.32 9.20 12.01
N GLY A 116 5.53 8.89 10.96
CA GLY A 116 4.53 7.82 10.96
C GLY A 116 3.31 8.07 11.85
N LEU A 117 2.19 7.40 11.54
CA LEU A 117 0.94 7.56 12.31
C LEU A 117 0.90 6.65 13.55
N CYS A 118 1.14 5.34 13.36
CA CYS A 118 1.04 4.28 14.37
C CYS A 118 2.23 3.32 14.25
N PRO A 119 3.43 3.65 14.75
CA PRO A 119 4.53 2.69 14.77
C PRO A 119 4.23 1.52 15.72
N PRO A 120 4.88 0.37 15.54
CA PRO A 120 4.80 -0.74 16.49
C PRO A 120 5.05 -0.25 17.94
N ALA A 121 4.38 -0.87 18.90
CA ALA A 121 4.38 -0.46 20.32
C ALA A 121 5.78 -0.25 20.94
N ALA A 122 6.82 -0.88 20.37
CA ALA A 122 8.22 -0.70 20.77
C ALA A 122 8.82 0.69 20.47
N VAL A 123 8.20 1.50 19.59
CA VAL A 123 8.69 2.82 19.17
C VAL A 123 7.67 3.92 19.50
N ARG A 124 7.03 3.80 20.68
CA ARG A 124 5.96 4.68 21.22
C ARG A 124 6.23 6.20 21.19
N GLN A 125 7.43 6.62 20.79
CA GLN A 125 7.85 8.02 20.72
C GLN A 125 7.56 8.69 19.37
N LYS A 126 7.22 7.97 18.28
CA LYS A 126 7.04 8.56 16.93
C LYS A 126 5.63 8.35 16.37
N THR A 127 4.68 9.21 16.70
CA THR A 127 3.27 9.05 16.26
C THR A 127 2.77 10.32 15.59
N TRP A 128 1.52 10.34 15.13
CA TRP A 128 0.87 11.58 14.68
C TRP A 128 0.95 12.73 15.72
N ARG A 129 1.11 12.41 17.02
CA ARG A 129 1.33 13.41 18.08
C ARG A 129 2.64 14.17 17.97
N ASP A 130 3.65 13.57 17.34
CA ASP A 130 4.89 14.27 17.02
C ASP A 130 4.61 15.34 15.97
N ILE A 131 3.85 15.03 14.91
CA ILE A 131 3.43 16.03 13.92
C ILE A 131 2.63 17.16 14.61
N LYS A 132 1.68 16.80 15.49
CA LYS A 132 0.96 17.78 16.31
C LYS A 132 1.90 18.63 17.18
N ARG A 133 2.90 18.03 17.86
CA ARG A 133 3.90 18.76 18.67
C ARG A 133 4.75 19.70 17.81
N TYR A 134 5.14 19.26 16.61
CA TYR A 134 5.88 20.08 15.66
C TYR A 134 5.10 21.35 15.30
N LEU A 135 3.82 21.19 14.96
CA LEU A 135 2.95 22.28 14.52
C LEU A 135 2.55 23.19 15.68
N THR A 136 2.09 22.62 16.80
CA THR A 136 1.65 23.40 17.97
C THR A 136 2.78 24.16 18.67
N ALA A 137 4.04 23.73 18.52
CA ALA A 137 5.20 24.50 18.98
C ALA A 137 5.42 25.80 18.21
N ILE A 138 4.89 25.93 16.98
CA ILE A 138 4.88 27.17 16.20
C ILE A 138 3.70 28.04 16.64
N SER A 139 2.49 27.48 16.59
CA SER A 139 1.25 28.11 17.05
C SER A 139 0.18 27.05 17.31
N PRO A 140 -0.70 27.21 18.33
CA PRO A 140 -1.86 26.33 18.50
C PRO A 140 -2.76 26.23 17.26
N ASP A 141 -2.77 27.28 16.41
CA ASP A 141 -3.59 27.34 15.20
C ASP A 141 -3.05 26.50 14.04
N GLU A 142 -1.83 25.95 14.14
CA GLU A 142 -1.21 25.08 13.12
C GLU A 142 -1.70 23.62 13.20
N TRP A 143 -2.54 23.29 14.18
CA TRP A 143 -3.18 21.98 14.32
C TRP A 143 -4.71 22.11 14.42
N PRO A 144 -5.51 21.34 13.65
CA PRO A 144 -5.09 20.44 12.56
C PRO A 144 -4.34 21.15 11.43
N ILE A 145 -3.72 20.39 10.53
CA ILE A 145 -2.90 20.92 9.43
C ILE A 145 -3.78 21.74 8.48
N LYS A 146 -3.48 23.04 8.32
CA LYS A 146 -4.24 23.96 7.45
C LYS A 146 -3.54 24.35 6.15
N ASP A 147 -2.26 24.03 6.05
CA ASP A 147 -1.37 24.39 4.94
C ASP A 147 -0.22 23.36 4.90
N PHE A 148 0.69 23.45 3.94
CA PHE A 148 1.89 22.64 3.88
C PHE A 148 2.68 22.68 5.20
N ILE A 149 3.41 21.58 5.48
CA ILE A 149 4.23 21.45 6.69
C ILE A 149 5.29 22.55 6.69
N PRO A 150 5.40 23.36 7.77
CA PRO A 150 6.47 24.35 7.91
C PRO A 150 7.85 23.70 7.91
N LEU A 151 8.84 24.37 7.32
CA LEU A 151 10.22 23.90 7.32
C LEU A 151 10.86 23.94 8.71
N HIS A 152 10.42 24.89 9.54
CA HIS A 152 11.00 25.18 10.84
C HIS A 152 9.96 25.15 11.95
N SER A 153 10.31 24.47 13.05
CA SER A 153 9.55 24.47 14.29
C SER A 153 10.50 24.63 15.48
N PRO A 154 10.10 25.34 16.56
CA PRO A 154 10.84 25.35 17.82
C PRO A 154 11.08 23.95 18.40
N ALA A 155 10.22 22.97 18.08
CA ALA A 155 10.37 21.58 18.52
C ALA A 155 11.31 20.74 17.62
N ALA A 156 11.84 21.27 16.53
CA ALA A 156 12.59 20.48 15.53
C ALA A 156 13.84 19.77 16.10
N GLY A 157 14.47 20.33 17.14
CA GLY A 157 15.64 19.72 17.80
C GLY A 157 15.34 18.45 18.61
N GLU A 158 14.07 18.21 18.93
CA GLU A 158 13.60 17.09 19.77
C GLU A 158 12.85 16.02 18.96
N MET A 159 12.90 16.11 17.62
CA MET A 159 12.02 15.38 16.73
C MET A 159 12.77 14.63 15.63
N THR A 160 12.10 13.63 15.05
CA THR A 160 12.60 13.01 13.82
C THR A 160 12.73 14.09 12.75
N ARG A 161 13.89 14.13 12.09
CA ARG A 161 14.20 15.10 11.04
C ARG A 161 13.15 15.05 9.94
N LEU A 162 12.65 16.22 9.52
CA LEU A 162 11.86 16.33 8.30
C LEU A 162 12.68 15.87 7.08
N VAL A 163 12.02 15.22 6.14
CA VAL A 163 12.59 14.91 4.83
C VAL A 163 12.01 15.86 3.78
N ALA A 164 12.44 15.76 2.51
CA ALA A 164 11.87 16.51 1.39
C ALA A 164 11.61 18.01 1.69
N PRO A 165 12.67 18.79 2.01
CA PRO A 165 12.50 20.18 2.40
C PRO A 165 11.90 21.04 1.29
N ASP A 166 11.93 20.62 0.02
CA ASP A 166 11.34 21.41 -1.06
C ASP A 166 9.81 21.26 -1.12
N SER A 167 9.23 20.30 -0.38
CA SER A 167 7.78 20.11 -0.20
C SER A 167 7.23 20.82 1.05
N THR A 168 8.05 21.61 1.76
CA THR A 168 7.59 22.41 2.91
C THR A 168 7.01 23.75 2.47
N ARG A 169 6.17 24.36 3.31
CA ARG A 169 5.43 25.60 3.03
C ARG A 169 6.27 26.72 2.42
N GLU A 170 7.48 26.93 2.92
CA GLU A 170 8.37 28.01 2.52
C GLU A 170 9.09 27.76 1.19
N ARG A 171 9.11 26.53 0.70
CA ARG A 171 9.93 26.12 -0.46
C ARG A 171 9.13 25.53 -1.60
N ILE A 172 7.92 25.05 -1.34
CA ILE A 172 7.13 24.35 -2.33
C ILE A 172 6.84 25.21 -3.56
N ASN A 173 7.28 24.70 -4.72
CA ASN A 173 7.06 25.31 -6.03
C ASN A 173 6.78 24.28 -7.14
N HIS A 174 6.91 22.98 -6.84
CA HIS A 174 6.49 21.86 -7.67
C HIS A 174 6.29 20.61 -6.78
N MET A 175 5.68 19.57 -7.34
CA MET A 175 5.66 18.25 -6.72
C MET A 175 7.03 17.58 -6.89
N GLU A 176 7.77 17.39 -5.78
CA GLU A 176 9.03 16.65 -5.80
C GLU A 176 8.81 15.20 -6.23
N SER A 177 9.71 14.60 -7.02
CA SER A 177 9.55 13.19 -7.37
C SER A 177 9.55 12.26 -6.13
N ASP A 178 8.54 11.40 -6.01
CA ASP A 178 8.51 10.21 -5.14
C ASP A 178 8.03 9.00 -5.95
N ASP A 179 8.01 7.85 -5.29
CA ASP A 179 7.49 6.60 -5.80
C ASP A 179 5.99 6.67 -6.11
N ASP A 180 5.15 7.29 -5.27
CA ASP A 180 3.72 7.51 -5.58
C ASP A 180 3.51 8.14 -6.96
N ILE A 181 4.19 9.27 -7.23
CA ILE A 181 4.07 9.99 -8.50
C ILE A 181 4.72 9.21 -9.65
N ARG A 182 5.88 8.59 -9.42
CA ARG A 182 6.55 7.77 -10.46
C ARG A 182 5.67 6.61 -10.88
N TYR A 183 5.09 5.86 -9.95
CA TYR A 183 4.19 4.75 -10.27
C TYR A 183 2.91 5.20 -10.92
N THR A 184 2.34 6.34 -10.49
CA THR A 184 1.18 6.93 -11.17
C THR A 184 1.50 7.20 -12.64
N VAL A 185 2.61 7.90 -12.94
CA VAL A 185 3.02 8.16 -14.34
C VAL A 185 3.26 6.85 -15.11
N LEU A 186 3.88 5.84 -14.49
CA LEU A 186 4.10 4.53 -15.14
C LEU A 186 2.79 3.83 -15.49
N GLY A 187 1.81 3.84 -14.59
CA GLY A 187 0.48 3.32 -14.86
C GLY A 187 -0.17 4.01 -16.06
N GLN A 188 0.00 5.34 -16.22
CA GLN A 188 -0.48 6.06 -17.39
C GLN A 188 0.23 5.60 -18.67
N LEU A 189 1.54 5.37 -18.61
CA LEU A 189 2.31 4.85 -19.75
C LEU A 189 1.87 3.43 -20.14
N VAL A 190 1.61 2.55 -19.17
CA VAL A 190 1.04 1.21 -19.43
C VAL A 190 -0.32 1.35 -20.12
N MET A 191 -1.23 2.15 -19.54
CA MET A 191 -2.58 2.32 -20.08
C MET A 191 -2.58 2.96 -21.47
N ALA A 192 -1.71 3.94 -21.72
CA ALA A 192 -1.58 4.60 -23.02
C ALA A 192 -1.07 3.65 -24.11
N GLU A 193 -0.17 2.71 -23.78
CA GLU A 193 0.41 1.79 -24.75
C GLU A 193 -0.44 0.53 -24.96
N LYS A 194 -0.99 -0.03 -23.89
CA LYS A 194 -1.62 -1.37 -23.88
C LYS A 194 -3.13 -1.33 -23.73
N GLY A 195 -3.69 -0.20 -23.29
CA GLY A 195 -5.11 -0.06 -23.00
C GLY A 195 -5.60 -1.02 -21.92
N ALA A 196 -6.89 -1.32 -21.92
CA ALA A 196 -7.56 -2.17 -20.92
C ALA A 196 -7.12 -3.65 -20.93
N THR A 197 -6.36 -4.09 -21.94
CA THR A 197 -5.93 -5.49 -22.08
C THR A 197 -4.54 -5.77 -21.53
N PHE A 198 -3.90 -4.79 -20.89
CA PHE A 198 -2.56 -4.95 -20.32
C PHE A 198 -2.49 -6.11 -19.32
N THR A 199 -1.33 -6.73 -19.22
CA THR A 199 -1.05 -7.82 -18.27
C THR A 199 -0.02 -7.41 -17.22
N THR A 200 0.21 -8.27 -16.22
CA THR A 200 1.27 -8.05 -15.22
C THR A 200 2.66 -7.99 -15.87
N GLU A 201 2.88 -8.75 -16.94
CA GLU A 201 4.09 -8.71 -17.75
C GLU A 201 4.32 -7.31 -18.36
N ASP A 202 3.27 -6.68 -18.89
CA ASP A 202 3.38 -5.31 -19.44
C ASP A 202 3.77 -4.28 -18.36
N VAL A 203 3.29 -4.46 -17.12
CA VAL A 203 3.68 -3.63 -15.98
C VAL A 203 5.15 -3.85 -15.64
N ALA A 204 5.59 -5.11 -15.56
CA ALA A 204 6.98 -5.46 -15.31
C ALA A 204 7.91 -4.89 -16.40
N ASP A 205 7.56 -5.03 -17.67
CA ASP A 205 8.29 -4.42 -18.79
C ASP A 205 8.40 -2.90 -18.63
N LYS A 206 7.29 -2.24 -18.25
CA LYS A 206 7.31 -0.80 -18.06
C LYS A 206 8.24 -0.38 -16.93
N TRP A 207 8.30 -1.15 -15.84
CA TRP A 207 9.24 -0.95 -14.76
C TRP A 207 10.68 -1.14 -15.25
N PHE A 208 10.99 -2.23 -15.95
CA PHE A 208 12.35 -2.48 -16.47
C PHE A 208 12.86 -1.39 -17.40
N GLN A 209 11.97 -0.78 -18.19
CA GLN A 209 12.30 0.28 -19.13
C GLN A 209 12.52 1.65 -18.47
N ASN A 210 11.88 1.93 -17.32
CA ASN A 210 11.75 3.30 -16.81
C ASN A 210 12.09 3.48 -15.33
N LEU A 211 12.14 2.41 -14.54
CA LEU A 211 12.46 2.45 -13.11
C LEU A 211 13.83 1.85 -12.85
N PRO A 212 14.85 2.68 -12.57
CA PRO A 212 16.11 2.18 -12.05
C PRO A 212 15.89 1.40 -10.75
N TYR A 213 16.66 0.35 -10.53
CA TYR A 213 16.55 -0.50 -9.35
C TYR A 213 16.66 0.26 -8.00
N ARG A 214 17.35 1.41 -7.97
CA ARG A 214 17.47 2.25 -6.76
C ARG A 214 16.22 3.11 -6.48
N ALA A 215 15.25 3.14 -7.40
CA ALA A 215 14.03 3.94 -7.29
C ALA A 215 12.83 3.13 -6.77
N VAL A 216 12.97 1.81 -6.62
CA VAL A 216 11.96 0.91 -6.04
C VAL A 216 12.29 0.62 -4.58
N CYS A 217 11.25 0.47 -3.76
CA CYS A 217 11.36 0.30 -2.31
C CYS A 217 10.81 -1.06 -1.86
N THR A 218 11.35 -1.64 -0.79
CA THR A 218 10.72 -2.79 -0.08
C THR A 218 10.25 -3.94 -0.99
N ALA A 219 8.94 -4.21 -1.09
CA ALA A 219 8.35 -5.32 -1.86
C ALA A 219 8.70 -5.24 -3.34
N GLU A 220 8.68 -4.03 -3.91
CA GLU A 220 9.01 -3.78 -5.30
C GLU A 220 10.48 -4.05 -5.60
N THR A 221 11.38 -3.69 -4.68
CA THR A 221 12.79 -4.04 -4.78
C THR A 221 12.98 -5.56 -4.83
N GLN A 222 12.28 -6.29 -3.95
CA GLN A 222 12.38 -7.75 -3.90
C GLN A 222 11.81 -8.40 -5.16
N ALA A 223 10.66 -7.93 -5.65
CA ALA A 223 10.07 -8.41 -6.90
C ALA A 223 11.00 -8.20 -8.11
N TYR A 224 11.58 -7.00 -8.24
CA TYR A 224 12.53 -6.67 -9.30
C TYR A 224 13.76 -7.58 -9.26
N ARG A 225 14.32 -7.78 -8.07
CA ARG A 225 15.42 -8.72 -7.83
C ARG A 225 15.04 -10.16 -8.18
N ASN A 226 13.86 -10.61 -7.77
CA ASN A 226 13.40 -11.98 -8.00
C ASN A 226 13.18 -12.26 -9.49
N LEU A 227 12.67 -11.28 -10.23
CA LEU A 227 12.55 -11.37 -11.68
C LEU A 227 13.92 -11.58 -12.34
N ILE A 228 14.90 -10.72 -12.03
CA ILE A 228 16.26 -10.79 -12.60
C ILE A 228 16.98 -12.10 -12.22
N VAL A 229 16.75 -12.62 -11.02
CA VAL A 229 17.44 -13.85 -10.55
C VAL A 229 16.87 -15.13 -11.17
N ARG A 230 15.58 -15.17 -11.49
CA ARG A 230 14.89 -16.40 -11.91
C ARG A 230 14.55 -16.45 -13.40
N TYR A 231 14.38 -15.30 -14.06
CA TYR A 231 13.91 -15.23 -15.43
C TYR A 231 14.91 -14.46 -16.32
N ASP A 232 14.98 -14.82 -17.59
CA ASP A 232 15.71 -14.05 -18.59
C ASP A 232 14.91 -12.81 -18.96
N THR A 233 15.23 -11.70 -18.32
CA THR A 233 14.60 -10.40 -18.56
C THR A 233 15.40 -9.50 -19.50
N HIS A 234 16.52 -9.98 -20.04
CA HIS A 234 17.45 -9.14 -20.81
C HIS A 234 17.49 -9.48 -22.30
N GLU A 235 17.55 -10.77 -22.66
CA GLU A 235 17.61 -11.19 -24.06
C GLU A 235 16.22 -11.54 -24.62
N SER A 236 15.33 -12.05 -23.76
CA SER A 236 13.97 -12.41 -24.15
C SER A 236 12.97 -11.29 -23.87
N THR A 237 12.21 -10.90 -24.89
CA THR A 237 10.98 -10.10 -24.73
C THR A 237 9.74 -10.98 -24.51
N GLN A 238 9.93 -12.29 -24.39
CA GLN A 238 8.86 -13.26 -24.14
C GLN A 238 9.03 -13.83 -22.73
N TRP A 239 8.14 -13.41 -21.84
CA TRP A 239 8.09 -13.82 -20.44
C TRP A 239 7.83 -15.33 -20.20
N SER A 240 7.57 -16.10 -21.25
CA SER A 240 7.48 -17.57 -21.26
C SER A 240 8.80 -18.27 -21.61
N VAL A 241 9.76 -17.56 -22.21
CA VAL A 241 11.06 -18.11 -22.60
C VAL A 241 12.06 -17.73 -21.51
N GLY A 242 12.47 -18.71 -20.70
CA GLY A 242 13.46 -18.51 -19.63
C GLY A 242 12.96 -18.79 -18.22
N SER A 243 11.71 -19.25 -18.02
CA SER A 243 11.35 -19.86 -16.74
C SER A 243 12.13 -21.16 -16.57
N ALA A 244 12.61 -21.43 -15.35
CA ALA A 244 13.42 -22.62 -15.06
C ALA A 244 12.69 -23.96 -15.34
N ASP A 245 11.37 -23.93 -15.51
CA ASP A 245 10.49 -25.09 -15.72
C ASP A 245 9.77 -25.11 -17.08
N GLY A 246 9.99 -24.11 -17.95
CA GLY A 246 9.29 -23.97 -19.24
C GLY A 246 7.82 -23.53 -19.15
N GLY A 247 7.35 -23.13 -17.96
CA GLY A 247 6.06 -22.49 -17.73
C GLY A 247 6.06 -20.95 -17.87
N GLY A 248 4.93 -20.31 -17.55
CA GLY A 248 4.87 -18.84 -17.42
C GLY A 248 5.53 -18.33 -16.14
N ILE A 249 5.42 -17.03 -15.86
CA ILE A 249 5.95 -16.46 -14.61
C ILE A 249 5.13 -16.94 -13.41
N ASP A 250 5.84 -17.49 -12.45
CA ASP A 250 5.35 -17.77 -11.10
C ASP A 250 5.34 -16.46 -10.28
N TRP A 251 4.26 -15.70 -10.44
CA TRP A 251 4.07 -14.39 -9.80
C TRP A 251 3.98 -14.50 -8.27
N ASP A 252 3.43 -15.59 -7.73
CA ASP A 252 3.38 -15.80 -6.28
C ASP A 252 4.79 -15.94 -5.70
N TRP A 253 5.69 -16.68 -6.38
CA TRP A 253 7.09 -16.72 -5.96
C TRP A 253 7.80 -15.39 -6.13
N VAL A 254 7.56 -14.66 -7.23
CA VAL A 254 8.16 -13.33 -7.43
C VAL A 254 7.77 -12.39 -6.27
N ALA A 255 6.51 -12.42 -5.86
CA ALA A 255 5.99 -11.57 -4.80
C ALA A 255 6.35 -12.06 -3.39
N SER A 256 6.71 -13.32 -3.17
CA SER A 256 6.94 -13.88 -1.81
C SER A 256 8.38 -14.27 -1.49
N HIS A 257 9.21 -14.59 -2.49
CA HIS A 257 10.58 -15.05 -2.23
C HIS A 257 11.46 -13.92 -1.68
N LEU A 258 12.03 -14.12 -0.49
CA LEU A 258 12.76 -13.10 0.28
C LEU A 258 12.00 -11.76 0.38
N ASN A 259 10.66 -11.79 0.34
CA ASN A 259 9.85 -10.58 0.33
C ASN A 259 8.89 -10.54 1.53
N PRO A 260 9.37 -10.11 2.72
CA PRO A 260 8.51 -9.97 3.89
C PRO A 260 7.61 -8.72 3.84
N TYR A 261 7.69 -7.92 2.78
CA TYR A 261 6.97 -6.65 2.61
C TYR A 261 5.69 -6.81 1.77
N ARG A 262 5.35 -8.03 1.38
CA ARG A 262 4.31 -8.37 0.40
C ARG A 262 2.87 -7.98 0.78
N GLU A 263 2.62 -7.60 2.04
CA GLU A 263 1.36 -7.01 2.53
C GLU A 263 1.53 -5.53 2.99
N TRP A 264 2.59 -4.85 2.54
CA TRP A 264 2.82 -3.43 2.81
C TRP A 264 2.21 -2.54 1.73
N ILE A 265 2.18 -1.23 1.97
CA ILE A 265 1.42 -0.24 1.19
C ILE A 265 1.88 -0.06 -0.26
N GLY A 266 3.01 -0.64 -0.67
CA GLY A 266 3.67 -0.34 -1.93
C GLY A 266 2.74 -0.47 -3.15
N ALA A 267 1.94 -1.53 -3.23
CA ALA A 267 0.94 -1.68 -4.31
C ALA A 267 -0.22 -0.67 -4.21
N GLN A 268 -0.63 -0.28 -3.01
CA GLN A 268 -1.78 0.60 -2.78
C GLN A 268 -1.57 2.00 -3.36
N ILE A 269 -0.33 2.50 -3.33
CA ILE A 269 0.00 3.86 -3.78
C ILE A 269 0.18 3.99 -5.30
N ARG A 270 0.11 2.88 -6.07
CA ARG A 270 0.37 2.86 -7.52
C ARG A 270 -0.88 2.96 -8.39
N VAL A 271 -2.06 2.88 -7.78
CA VAL A 271 -3.28 2.47 -8.50
C VAL A 271 -4.07 3.59 -9.15
N ASP A 272 -3.70 4.84 -8.90
CA ASP A 272 -4.40 6.04 -9.36
C ASP A 272 -4.70 6.00 -10.85
N SER A 273 -3.68 5.74 -11.67
CA SER A 273 -3.82 5.73 -13.13
C SER A 273 -4.77 4.65 -13.64
N TYR A 274 -4.80 3.50 -12.96
CA TYR A 274 -5.74 2.43 -13.28
C TYR A 274 -7.17 2.83 -12.92
N ALA A 275 -7.37 3.55 -11.82
CA ALA A 275 -8.67 4.09 -11.44
C ALA A 275 -9.13 5.24 -12.35
N TYR A 276 -8.23 6.12 -12.77
CA TYR A 276 -8.50 7.22 -13.71
C TYR A 276 -8.94 6.69 -15.08
N ALA A 277 -8.46 5.51 -15.47
CA ALA A 277 -8.86 4.83 -16.70
C ALA A 277 -10.21 4.10 -16.59
N ALA A 278 -10.81 4.02 -15.40
CA ALA A 278 -12.07 3.33 -15.14
C ALA A 278 -13.07 4.19 -14.32
N PRO A 279 -13.33 5.45 -14.73
CA PRO A 279 -14.17 6.36 -13.95
C PRO A 279 -15.60 5.80 -13.82
N GLY A 280 -16.11 5.76 -12.58
CA GLY A 280 -17.41 5.18 -12.26
C GLY A 280 -17.51 3.66 -12.43
N ASN A 281 -16.40 2.95 -12.62
CA ASN A 281 -16.36 1.49 -12.73
C ASN A 281 -15.38 0.86 -11.71
N PRO A 282 -15.81 0.69 -10.44
CA PRO A 282 -14.97 0.16 -9.37
C PRO A 282 -14.42 -1.24 -9.66
N ALA A 283 -15.24 -2.13 -10.22
CA ALA A 283 -14.84 -3.50 -10.54
C ALA A 283 -13.71 -3.56 -11.58
N LEU A 284 -13.78 -2.71 -12.61
CA LEU A 284 -12.72 -2.61 -13.64
C LEU A 284 -11.45 -1.98 -13.06
N ALA A 285 -11.57 -0.94 -12.23
CA ALA A 285 -10.43 -0.32 -11.56
C ALA A 285 -9.71 -1.33 -10.64
N ALA A 286 -10.46 -2.13 -9.88
CA ALA A 286 -9.92 -3.18 -9.03
C ALA A 286 -9.24 -4.30 -9.83
N ASP A 287 -9.77 -4.69 -10.99
CA ASP A 287 -9.13 -5.64 -11.91
C ASP A 287 -7.77 -5.11 -12.38
N PHE A 288 -7.71 -3.88 -12.89
CA PHE A 288 -6.46 -3.26 -13.32
C PHE A 288 -5.45 -3.15 -12.17
N ALA A 289 -5.89 -2.72 -10.99
CA ALA A 289 -5.04 -2.67 -9.80
C ALA A 289 -4.51 -4.05 -9.39
N TRP A 290 -5.31 -5.11 -9.51
CA TRP A 290 -4.86 -6.48 -9.23
C TRP A 290 -3.72 -6.91 -10.18
N ARG A 291 -3.83 -6.58 -11.49
CA ARG A 291 -2.81 -6.93 -12.49
C ARG A 291 -1.46 -6.29 -12.18
N ASP A 292 -1.47 -5.05 -11.69
CA ASP A 292 -0.27 -4.35 -11.22
C ASP A 292 0.22 -4.90 -9.87
N ALA A 293 -0.67 -5.03 -8.88
CA ALA A 293 -0.30 -5.37 -7.51
C ALA A 293 0.37 -6.75 -7.39
N ARG A 294 -0.15 -7.75 -8.11
CA ARG A 294 0.36 -9.14 -8.05
C ARG A 294 1.81 -9.30 -8.52
N LEU A 295 2.37 -8.29 -9.18
CA LEU A 295 3.78 -8.24 -9.55
C LEU A 295 4.69 -8.35 -8.33
N SER A 296 4.31 -7.74 -7.20
CA SER A 296 5.16 -7.58 -6.03
C SER A 296 4.50 -7.85 -4.68
N HIS A 297 3.17 -7.96 -4.65
CA HIS A 297 2.39 -8.11 -3.42
C HIS A 297 1.47 -9.33 -3.48
N VAL A 298 1.02 -9.77 -2.31
CA VAL A 298 0.05 -10.86 -2.13
C VAL A 298 -1.04 -10.41 -1.15
N LYS A 299 -2.17 -11.14 -1.10
CA LYS A 299 -3.22 -10.99 -0.07
C LYS A 299 -3.57 -9.52 0.22
N ASN A 300 -3.42 -9.07 1.47
CA ASN A 300 -3.78 -7.71 1.89
C ASN A 300 -3.08 -6.62 1.08
N GLY A 301 -1.85 -6.84 0.61
CA GLY A 301 -1.16 -5.91 -0.29
C GLY A 301 -1.87 -5.74 -1.65
N ILE A 302 -2.38 -6.84 -2.20
CA ILE A 302 -3.25 -6.81 -3.40
C ILE A 302 -4.60 -6.16 -3.06
N TYR A 303 -5.21 -6.54 -1.94
CA TYR A 303 -6.56 -6.07 -1.59
C TYR A 303 -6.62 -4.57 -1.34
N GLY A 304 -5.62 -3.99 -0.65
CA GLY A 304 -5.57 -2.54 -0.47
C GLY A 304 -5.46 -1.78 -1.80
N ALA A 305 -4.66 -2.29 -2.74
CA ALA A 305 -4.57 -1.74 -4.09
C ALA A 305 -5.92 -1.77 -4.82
N MET A 306 -6.62 -2.91 -4.76
CA MET A 306 -7.94 -3.07 -5.35
C MET A 306 -8.98 -2.13 -4.71
N ALA A 307 -9.00 -2.06 -3.38
CA ALA A 307 -9.92 -1.20 -2.64
C ALA A 307 -9.70 0.29 -2.95
N CYS A 308 -8.44 0.76 -2.93
CA CYS A 308 -8.12 2.16 -3.27
C CYS A 308 -8.49 2.50 -4.71
N ALA A 309 -8.19 1.62 -5.68
CA ALA A 309 -8.56 1.85 -7.07
C ALA A 309 -10.07 1.95 -7.25
N ALA A 310 -10.83 1.06 -6.60
CA ALA A 310 -12.27 1.05 -6.60
C ALA A 310 -12.87 2.31 -5.95
N MET A 311 -12.31 2.79 -4.83
CA MET A 311 -12.71 4.05 -4.19
C MET A 311 -12.48 5.26 -5.12
N ILE A 312 -11.29 5.37 -5.72
CA ILE A 312 -10.97 6.46 -6.65
C ILE A 312 -11.92 6.44 -7.85
N ALA A 313 -12.15 5.27 -8.44
CA ALA A 313 -13.09 5.11 -9.55
C ALA A 313 -14.53 5.51 -9.17
N ALA A 314 -14.99 5.12 -7.98
CA ALA A 314 -16.32 5.48 -7.48
C ALA A 314 -16.48 6.99 -7.27
N ALA A 315 -15.43 7.69 -6.84
CA ALA A 315 -15.46 9.14 -6.58
C ALA A 315 -15.78 9.98 -7.84
N PHE A 316 -15.51 9.45 -9.05
CA PHE A 316 -15.94 10.09 -10.30
C PHE A 316 -17.45 10.01 -10.56
N ALA A 317 -18.16 9.11 -9.89
CA ALA A 317 -19.60 8.88 -10.07
C ALA A 317 -20.46 9.28 -8.86
N THR A 318 -19.86 9.50 -7.69
CA THR A 318 -20.59 9.89 -6.47
C THR A 318 -19.75 10.78 -5.57
N SER A 319 -20.40 11.74 -4.89
CA SER A 319 -19.81 12.53 -3.80
C SER A 319 -20.16 11.98 -2.40
N ASP A 320 -20.97 10.93 -2.33
CA ASP A 320 -21.28 10.23 -1.08
C ASP A 320 -20.10 9.36 -0.66
N VAL A 321 -19.34 9.83 0.32
CA VAL A 321 -18.14 9.15 0.82
C VAL A 321 -18.43 7.75 1.36
N LYS A 322 -19.59 7.53 1.98
CA LYS A 322 -19.94 6.20 2.48
C LYS A 322 -20.11 5.22 1.32
N LYS A 323 -20.67 5.67 0.19
CA LYS A 323 -20.72 4.87 -1.05
C LYS A 323 -19.34 4.65 -1.67
N VAL A 324 -18.44 5.64 -1.59
CA VAL A 324 -17.05 5.49 -2.05
C VAL A 324 -16.36 4.38 -1.25
N VAL A 325 -16.38 4.46 0.08
CA VAL A 325 -15.79 3.43 0.96
C VAL A 325 -16.43 2.06 0.72
N ALA A 326 -17.76 2.00 0.62
CA ALA A 326 -18.47 0.75 0.34
C ALA A 326 -18.09 0.15 -1.03
N ALA A 327 -17.86 0.99 -2.05
CA ALA A 327 -17.38 0.53 -3.36
C ALA A 327 -15.98 -0.08 -3.26
N GLY A 328 -15.07 0.53 -2.49
CA GLY A 328 -13.74 -0.03 -2.23
C GLY A 328 -13.78 -1.39 -1.56
N LEU A 329 -14.51 -1.49 -0.44
CA LEU A 329 -14.62 -2.73 0.33
C LEU A 329 -15.40 -3.82 -0.43
N GLY A 330 -16.31 -3.45 -1.33
CA GLY A 330 -17.05 -4.39 -2.18
C GLY A 330 -16.20 -5.14 -3.21
N GLU A 331 -14.99 -4.65 -3.51
CA GLU A 331 -14.10 -5.23 -4.53
C GLU A 331 -12.99 -6.15 -3.96
N ILE A 332 -12.98 -6.38 -2.64
CA ILE A 332 -12.02 -7.27 -1.95
C ILE A 332 -12.73 -8.47 -1.30
N PRO A 333 -12.02 -9.55 -0.92
CA PRO A 333 -12.65 -10.70 -0.28
C PRO A 333 -13.28 -10.31 1.06
N ALA A 334 -14.59 -10.56 1.23
CA ALA A 334 -15.28 -10.29 2.49
C ALA A 334 -14.82 -11.20 3.64
N THR A 335 -14.04 -12.22 3.32
CA THR A 335 -13.43 -13.22 4.22
C THR A 335 -11.99 -12.86 4.63
N SER A 336 -11.45 -11.73 4.18
CA SER A 336 -10.07 -11.31 4.46
C SER A 336 -9.94 -10.53 5.78
N ARG A 337 -8.73 -10.54 6.37
CA ARG A 337 -8.39 -9.71 7.54
C ARG A 337 -8.66 -8.24 7.27
N ILE A 338 -8.14 -7.73 6.16
CA ILE A 338 -8.26 -6.30 5.83
C ILE A 338 -9.72 -5.88 5.69
N HIS A 339 -10.59 -6.70 5.08
CA HIS A 339 -12.02 -6.37 5.01
C HIS A 339 -12.66 -6.30 6.40
N ALA A 340 -12.40 -7.30 7.27
CA ALA A 340 -12.94 -7.32 8.63
C ALA A 340 -12.46 -6.11 9.46
N GLU A 341 -11.16 -5.81 9.39
CA GLU A 341 -10.55 -4.69 10.10
C GLU A 341 -11.05 -3.32 9.58
N MET A 342 -11.27 -3.17 8.27
CA MET A 342 -11.83 -1.93 7.73
C MET A 342 -13.28 -1.70 8.17
N LEU A 343 -14.08 -2.76 8.36
CA LEU A 343 -15.40 -2.61 8.96
C LEU A 343 -15.33 -2.12 10.42
N GLU A 344 -14.34 -2.56 11.20
CA GLU A 344 -14.10 -2.04 12.55
C GLU A 344 -13.68 -0.56 12.53
N VAL A 345 -12.88 -0.14 11.54
CA VAL A 345 -12.52 1.28 11.33
C VAL A 345 -13.75 2.12 10.97
N VAL A 346 -14.61 1.64 10.07
CA VAL A 346 -15.89 2.31 9.73
C VAL A 346 -16.75 2.44 11.00
N ALA A 347 -16.93 1.35 11.75
CA ALA A 347 -17.70 1.36 12.99
C ALA A 347 -17.10 2.30 14.05
N LEU A 348 -15.77 2.40 14.12
CA LEU A 348 -15.07 3.36 14.98
C LEU A 348 -15.40 4.81 14.60
N CYS A 349 -15.40 5.15 13.31
CA CYS A 349 -15.79 6.49 12.86
C CYS A 349 -17.27 6.77 13.18
N GLU A 350 -18.15 5.79 12.97
CA GLU A 350 -19.59 5.92 13.23
C GLU A 350 -19.91 6.12 14.71
N ARG A 351 -19.12 5.55 15.64
CA ARG A 351 -19.26 5.81 17.09
C ARG A 351 -19.06 7.29 17.46
N PHE A 352 -18.36 8.04 16.63
CA PHE A 352 -18.14 9.48 16.76
C PHE A 352 -18.95 10.27 15.72
N ASP A 353 -20.05 9.70 15.21
CA ASP A 353 -20.96 10.30 14.22
C ASP A 353 -20.27 10.72 12.91
N ASN A 354 -19.07 10.19 12.63
CA ASN A 354 -18.18 10.63 11.56
C ASN A 354 -17.82 12.13 11.67
N ASP A 355 -17.71 12.68 12.88
CA ASP A 355 -17.38 14.07 13.14
C ASP A 355 -15.86 14.28 13.21
N TRP A 356 -15.32 15.13 12.31
CA TRP A 356 -13.92 15.54 12.28
C TRP A 356 -13.38 16.03 13.63
N GLN A 357 -14.21 16.62 14.50
CA GLN A 357 -13.76 17.08 15.82
C GLN A 357 -13.18 15.94 16.69
N HIS A 358 -13.50 14.69 16.36
CA HIS A 358 -13.04 13.50 17.07
C HIS A 358 -11.89 12.76 16.35
N HIS A 359 -11.24 13.37 15.35
CA HIS A 359 -10.16 12.74 14.57
C HIS A 359 -9.05 12.15 15.45
N GLU A 360 -8.62 12.84 16.51
CA GLU A 360 -7.58 12.32 17.42
C GLU A 360 -8.00 11.03 18.13
N ALA A 361 -9.26 10.95 18.58
CA ALA A 361 -9.80 9.77 19.26
C ALA A 361 -9.94 8.60 18.27
N VAL A 362 -10.31 8.88 17.02
CA VAL A 362 -10.36 7.88 15.95
C VAL A 362 -8.96 7.39 15.59
N PHE A 363 -7.97 8.28 15.47
CA PHE A 363 -6.58 7.89 15.20
C PHE A 363 -6.01 7.02 16.33
N ASP A 364 -6.33 7.32 17.59
CA ASP A 364 -5.97 6.47 18.72
C ASP A 364 -6.63 5.09 18.62
N GLY A 365 -7.93 5.03 18.31
CA GLY A 365 -8.62 3.75 18.11
C GLY A 365 -8.05 2.93 16.95
N ILE A 366 -7.62 3.57 15.87
CA ILE A 366 -6.92 2.90 14.76
C ILE A 366 -5.57 2.34 15.22
N CYS A 367 -4.78 3.13 15.95
CA CYS A 367 -3.51 2.64 16.48
C CYS A 367 -3.70 1.49 17.48
N GLU A 368 -4.77 1.49 18.27
CA GLU A 368 -5.11 0.36 19.16
C GLU A 368 -5.51 -0.89 18.38
N LEU A 369 -6.29 -0.72 17.31
CA LEU A 369 -6.76 -1.82 16.46
C LEU A 369 -5.63 -2.43 15.62
N LEU A 370 -4.81 -1.59 14.97
CA LEU A 370 -3.91 -1.97 13.88
C LEU A 370 -2.42 -1.76 14.19
N GLY A 371 -2.08 -1.17 15.34
CA GLY A 371 -0.68 -0.88 15.73
C GLY A 371 0.18 -2.11 16.02
N HIS A 372 -0.38 -3.32 15.89
CA HIS A 372 0.36 -4.56 15.89
C HIS A 372 1.07 -4.85 14.55
N TYR A 373 0.60 -4.24 13.44
CA TYR A 373 1.27 -4.28 12.15
C TYR A 373 2.38 -3.22 12.04
N SER A 374 3.22 -3.33 11.01
CA SER A 374 4.12 -2.25 10.57
C SER A 374 3.33 -0.95 10.31
N ALA A 375 3.92 0.20 10.62
CA ALA A 375 3.32 1.53 10.33
C ALA A 375 3.00 1.75 8.84
N ILE A 376 3.70 1.03 7.97
CA ILE A 376 3.55 1.05 6.50
C ILE A 376 2.92 -0.25 5.97
N HIS A 377 2.22 -0.99 6.83
CA HIS A 377 1.38 -2.11 6.41
C HIS A 377 0.13 -1.60 5.69
N THR A 378 -0.39 -2.35 4.71
CA THR A 378 -1.55 -1.93 3.91
C THR A 378 -2.77 -1.63 4.78
N ASN A 379 -3.08 -2.50 5.73
CA ASN A 379 -4.23 -2.35 6.63
C ASN A 379 -4.17 -1.05 7.45
N ASN A 380 -3.00 -0.71 8.01
CA ASN A 380 -2.80 0.54 8.74
C ASN A 380 -3.12 1.75 7.85
N ASN A 381 -2.55 1.79 6.65
CA ASN A 381 -2.72 2.93 5.76
C ASN A 381 -4.16 3.04 5.22
N LEU A 382 -4.76 1.92 4.82
CA LEU A 382 -6.15 1.90 4.34
C LEU A 382 -7.12 2.35 5.45
N GLY A 383 -6.89 1.93 6.70
CA GLY A 383 -7.70 2.37 7.84
C GLY A 383 -7.68 3.88 8.02
N VAL A 384 -6.51 4.49 7.86
CA VAL A 384 -6.34 5.95 7.95
C VAL A 384 -7.01 6.65 6.78
N ILE A 385 -6.89 6.11 5.56
CA ILE A 385 -7.57 6.66 4.37
C ILE A 385 -9.09 6.63 4.56
N ILE A 386 -9.65 5.49 4.96
CA ILE A 386 -11.10 5.35 5.19
C ILE A 386 -11.58 6.30 6.29
N ALA A 387 -10.86 6.37 7.42
CA ALA A 387 -11.21 7.28 8.50
C ALA A 387 -11.13 8.74 8.07
N SER A 388 -10.09 9.12 7.32
CA SER A 388 -9.92 10.48 6.81
C SER A 388 -11.08 10.87 5.90
N LEU A 389 -11.45 9.99 4.95
CA LEU A 389 -12.60 10.21 4.07
C LEU A 389 -13.90 10.38 4.87
N LEU A 390 -14.20 9.45 5.79
CA LEU A 390 -15.46 9.46 6.54
C LEU A 390 -15.58 10.68 7.46
N LEU A 391 -14.51 11.02 8.17
CA LEU A 391 -14.50 12.16 9.10
C LEU A 391 -14.52 13.50 8.38
N SER A 392 -13.84 13.61 7.24
CA SER A 392 -13.75 14.87 6.50
C SER A 392 -14.99 15.15 5.64
N GLY A 393 -15.82 14.14 5.39
CA GLY A 393 -17.00 14.27 4.53
C GLY A 393 -16.67 14.60 3.08
N GLY A 394 -15.44 14.29 2.63
CA GLY A 394 -14.96 14.58 1.28
C GLY A 394 -14.34 15.97 1.11
N ASP A 395 -14.10 16.68 2.22
CA ASP A 395 -13.41 17.98 2.23
C ASP A 395 -11.98 17.86 2.83
N TYR A 396 -11.17 18.90 2.70
CA TYR A 396 -9.88 19.06 3.38
C TYR A 396 -10.09 19.89 4.67
N HIS A 397 -9.87 19.31 5.86
CA HIS A 397 -10.07 19.96 7.17
C HIS A 397 -8.79 20.27 7.93
#